data_AF-A0A1H8JQ83-F1
#
_entry.id   AF-A0A1H8JQ83-F1
#
_cell.length_a   1.000
_cell.length_b   1.000
_cell.length_c   1.000
_cell.angle_alpha   90.00
_cell.angle_beta   90.00
_cell.angle_gamma   90.00
#
_symmetry.space_group_name_H-M   'P 1'
#
loop_
_entity.id
_entity.type
_entity.pdbx_description
1 polymer ?
#
loop_
_entity_poly.entity_id
_entity_poly.type
_entity_poly.pdbx_seq_one_letter_code
_entity_poly.pdbx_strand_id
1 'polypeptide(L)'
;MSINIFSKMKTIKFLIVLFGLFISASLVQAKCFSAKNISSVQDLPVAIKNARVSDYKILDNGPIIIYERSRPGDKLNLFKPIITHYFSVKGTDKVYLLTLDNLKKIYRSSPHFDVLDTRFKTDRDLLAYDGIHKQYSVNYYLSKVDAAQL
;
A
#
# COMPACT_ATOMS: atom_id res chain seq x y z
N MET A 1 49.08 -36.50 18.86
CA MET A 1 48.45 -36.63 20.20
C MET A 1 49.06 -35.51 21.03
N SER A 2 48.39 -34.46 21.50
CA SER A 2 47.01 -34.32 21.98
C SER A 2 46.41 -32.95 21.71
N ILE A 3 45.09 -32.95 21.74
CA ILE A 3 44.12 -31.87 21.57
C ILE A 3 44.12 -30.96 22.81
N ASN A 4 44.12 -29.64 22.60
CA ASN A 4 43.86 -28.66 23.67
C ASN A 4 42.37 -28.35 23.73
N ILE A 5 41.67 -28.96 24.69
CA ILE A 5 40.32 -28.59 25.12
C ILE A 5 40.47 -27.98 26.52
N PHE A 6 40.15 -26.69 26.68
CA PHE A 6 39.74 -26.20 27.99
C PHE A 6 38.47 -25.37 27.86
N SER A 7 37.40 -26.04 28.22
CA SER A 7 36.03 -25.60 28.43
C SER A 7 35.98 -24.39 29.38
N LYS A 8 35.20 -23.36 29.01
CA LYS A 8 34.84 -22.25 29.91
C LYS A 8 33.33 -22.28 30.17
N MET A 9 32.94 -23.07 31.16
CA MET A 9 31.61 -23.09 31.78
C MET A 9 31.31 -21.73 32.44
N LYS A 10 30.23 -21.07 32.02
CA LYS A 10 29.63 -19.94 32.75
C LYS A 10 28.56 -20.49 33.70
N THR A 11 28.71 -20.18 34.98
CA THR A 11 27.84 -20.59 36.08
C THR A 11 26.52 -19.83 36.05
N ILE A 12 25.42 -20.56 36.04
CA ILE A 12 24.05 -20.04 36.18
C ILE A 12 23.72 -20.05 37.67
N LYS A 13 23.43 -18.88 38.26
CA LYS A 13 22.90 -18.78 39.62
C LYS A 13 21.38 -18.73 39.55
N PHE A 14 20.73 -19.84 39.88
CA PHE A 14 19.31 -19.89 40.21
C PHE A 14 19.13 -19.41 41.65
N LEU A 15 18.25 -18.42 41.86
CA LEU A 15 17.73 -18.08 43.18
C LEU A 15 16.20 -18.17 43.11
N ILE A 16 15.66 -19.19 43.78
CA ILE A 16 14.23 -19.43 43.99
C ILE A 16 13.97 -19.23 45.47
N VAL A 17 13.13 -18.27 45.85
CA VAL A 17 12.39 -18.15 47.13
C VAL A 17 11.35 -17.02 46.90
N LEU A 18 10.06 -17.02 47.25
CA LEU A 18 9.08 -17.97 47.78
C LEU A 18 7.75 -17.18 47.89
N PHE A 19 6.63 -17.86 47.59
CA PHE A 19 5.22 -17.61 47.97
C PHE A 19 4.74 -16.20 48.39
N GLY A 20 3.74 -15.72 47.65
CA GLY A 20 2.77 -14.71 48.10
C GLY A 20 1.41 -14.97 47.45
N LEU A 21 0.55 -15.68 48.18
CA LEU A 21 -0.84 -15.96 47.82
C LEU A 21 -1.62 -14.63 47.82
N PHE A 22 -2.01 -14.11 46.66
CA PHE A 22 -3.04 -13.08 46.56
C PHE A 22 -4.10 -13.52 45.57
N ILE A 23 -5.23 -13.93 46.13
CA ILE A 23 -6.50 -14.08 45.44
C ILE A 23 -6.98 -12.67 45.13
N SER A 24 -7.04 -12.32 43.85
CA SER A 24 -7.93 -11.27 43.38
C SER A 24 -8.66 -11.82 42.16
N ALA A 25 -9.87 -12.33 42.42
CA ALA A 25 -10.87 -12.53 41.41
C ALA A 25 -11.22 -11.16 40.82
N SER A 26 -10.77 -10.91 39.60
CA SER A 26 -11.37 -9.90 38.75
C SER A 26 -11.99 -10.63 37.56
N LEU A 27 -13.32 -10.70 37.55
CA LEU A 27 -14.11 -10.88 36.34
C LEU A 27 -13.65 -9.81 35.35
N VAL A 28 -12.73 -10.15 34.46
CA VAL A 28 -12.49 -9.34 33.27
C VAL A 28 -13.66 -9.63 32.36
N GLN A 29 -14.68 -8.78 32.52
CA GLN A 29 -15.73 -8.58 31.55
C GLN A 29 -15.06 -8.47 30.19
N ALA A 30 -15.24 -9.50 29.35
CA ALA A 30 -14.95 -9.40 27.93
C ALA A 30 -15.86 -8.31 27.40
N LYS A 31 -15.38 -7.06 27.41
CA LYS A 31 -15.91 -6.04 26.53
C LYS A 31 -15.61 -6.56 25.14
N CYS A 32 -16.59 -7.25 24.55
CA CYS A 32 -16.74 -7.26 23.11
C CYS A 32 -16.48 -5.83 22.68
N PHE A 33 -15.34 -5.61 22.04
CA PHE A 33 -15.09 -4.39 21.30
C PHE A 33 -16.14 -4.42 20.20
N SER A 34 -17.32 -3.88 20.49
CA SER A 34 -18.22 -3.42 19.47
C SER A 34 -17.48 -2.25 18.84
N ALA A 35 -16.62 -2.58 17.88
CA ALA A 35 -16.05 -1.64 16.97
C ALA A 35 -17.25 -0.99 16.29
N LYS A 36 -17.70 0.12 16.87
CA LYS A 36 -18.58 1.07 16.20
C LYS A 36 -17.88 1.32 14.86
N ASN A 37 -18.50 0.85 13.77
CA ASN A 37 -18.03 1.05 12.41
C ASN A 37 -17.82 2.56 12.20
N ILE A 38 -16.59 3.03 12.43
CA ILE A 38 -16.08 4.28 11.86
C ILE A 38 -15.33 3.87 10.58
N SER A 39 -16.03 3.15 9.71
CA SER A 39 -15.71 3.12 8.29
C SER A 39 -16.68 4.12 7.67
N SER A 40 -16.19 5.27 7.22
CA SER A 40 -17.03 6.16 6.40
C SER A 40 -16.30 7.33 5.74
N VAL A 41 -15.13 7.79 6.20
CA VAL A 41 -14.44 8.94 5.54
C VAL A 41 -12.97 8.67 5.20
N GLN A 42 -12.24 7.88 5.99
CA GLN A 42 -10.81 7.62 5.71
C GLN A 42 -10.55 6.40 4.80
N ASP A 43 -11.59 5.60 4.52
CA ASP A 43 -11.48 4.41 3.66
C ASP A 43 -11.68 4.70 2.16
N LEU A 44 -12.12 5.91 1.81
CA LEU A 44 -12.35 6.29 0.41
C LEU A 44 -11.08 6.90 -0.20
N PRO A 45 -10.82 6.66 -1.49
CA PRO A 45 -9.72 7.30 -2.19
C PRO A 45 -9.97 8.81 -2.25
N VAL A 46 -8.97 9.61 -1.88
CA VAL A 46 -9.11 11.07 -1.83
C VAL A 46 -8.85 11.64 -3.22
N ALA A 47 -9.92 12.08 -3.89
CA ALA A 47 -9.82 12.79 -5.16
C ALA A 47 -9.17 14.17 -4.97
N ILE A 48 -8.30 14.55 -5.92
CA ILE A 48 -7.69 15.86 -5.97
C ILE A 48 -8.75 16.88 -6.38
N LYS A 49 -9.06 17.83 -5.49
CA LYS A 49 -10.01 18.90 -5.76
C LYS A 49 -9.44 19.86 -6.82
N ASN A 50 -10.30 20.31 -7.74
CA ASN A 50 -9.95 21.27 -8.79
C ASN A 50 -8.77 20.85 -9.67
N ALA A 51 -8.59 19.54 -9.89
CA ALA A 51 -7.57 19.04 -10.81
C ALA A 51 -7.88 19.53 -12.24
N ARG A 52 -7.00 20.37 -12.80
CA ARG A 52 -7.07 20.80 -14.20
C ARG A 52 -6.24 19.84 -15.02
N VAL A 53 -6.87 19.05 -15.89
CA VAL A 53 -6.19 18.03 -16.71
C VAL A 53 -5.06 18.62 -17.56
N SER A 54 -5.16 19.90 -17.95
CA SER A 54 -4.11 20.65 -18.65
C SER A 54 -2.77 20.75 -17.91
N ASP A 55 -2.78 20.61 -16.58
CA ASP A 55 -1.58 20.70 -15.74
C ASP A 55 -0.79 19.38 -15.69
N TYR A 56 -1.29 18.35 -16.38
CA TYR A 56 -0.78 17.00 -16.32
C TYR A 56 -0.35 16.53 -17.71
N LYS A 57 0.76 15.81 -17.75
CA LYS A 57 1.16 15.03 -18.91
C LYS A 57 0.48 13.66 -18.82
N ILE A 58 -0.19 13.25 -19.89
CA ILE A 58 -0.75 11.89 -19.99
C ILE A 58 0.40 10.94 -20.31
N LEU A 59 0.58 9.91 -19.49
CA LEU A 59 1.58 8.85 -19.68
C LEU A 59 0.99 7.63 -20.37
N ASP A 60 -0.26 7.28 -20.05
CA ASP A 60 -0.93 6.10 -20.57
C ASP A 60 -2.46 6.27 -20.47
N ASN A 61 -3.19 5.63 -21.39
CA ASN A 61 -4.64 5.76 -21.54
C ASN A 61 -5.28 4.38 -21.75
N GLY A 62 -5.38 3.62 -20.66
CA GLY A 62 -5.98 2.29 -20.61
C GLY A 62 -7.28 2.27 -19.79
N PRO A 63 -7.56 1.18 -19.06
CA PRO A 63 -8.65 1.12 -18.07
C PRO A 63 -8.57 2.26 -17.04
N ILE A 64 -7.35 2.68 -16.70
CA ILE A 64 -7.10 3.96 -16.02
C ILE A 64 -6.24 4.86 -16.93
N ILE A 65 -6.45 6.17 -16.80
CA ILE A 65 -5.58 7.17 -17.42
C ILE A 65 -4.51 7.51 -16.40
N ILE A 66 -3.24 7.36 -16.76
CA ILE A 66 -2.09 7.68 -15.91
C ILE A 66 -1.56 9.05 -16.29
N TYR A 67 -1.37 9.88 -15.28
CA TYR A 67 -0.91 11.24 -15.41
C TYR A 67 0.41 11.45 -14.66
N GLU A 68 1.23 12.35 -15.18
CA GLU A 68 2.43 12.88 -14.55
C GLU A 68 2.27 14.37 -14.32
N ARG A 69 2.62 14.84 -13.13
CA ARG A 69 2.79 16.26 -12.86
C ARG A 69 4.17 16.51 -12.30
N SER A 70 4.90 17.39 -12.97
CA SER A 70 6.17 17.92 -12.49
C SER A 70 5.93 19.21 -11.73
N ARG A 71 6.55 19.35 -10.57
CA ARG A 71 6.56 20.60 -9.79
C ARG A 71 8.01 21.04 -9.57
N PRO A 72 8.31 22.35 -9.54
CA PRO A 72 9.61 22.83 -9.11
C PRO A 72 9.92 22.25 -7.73
N GLY A 73 11.13 21.73 -7.56
CA GLY A 73 11.60 21.35 -6.23
C GLY A 73 11.99 22.56 -5.42
N ASP A 74 11.99 22.39 -4.10
CA ASP A 74 12.43 23.45 -3.20
C ASP A 74 13.96 23.56 -3.15
N LYS A 75 14.46 24.61 -2.48
CA LYS A 75 15.89 24.84 -2.27
C LYS A 75 16.60 23.64 -1.65
N LEU A 76 15.89 22.87 -0.80
CA LEU A 76 16.39 21.64 -0.18
C LEU A 76 16.65 20.51 -1.18
N ASN A 77 15.91 20.47 -2.29
CA ASN A 77 16.07 19.49 -3.36
C ASN A 77 16.95 20.02 -4.51
N LEU A 78 17.73 21.08 -4.28
CA LEU A 78 18.52 21.77 -5.31
C LEU A 78 17.69 22.15 -6.55
N PHE A 79 16.42 22.53 -6.35
CA PHE A 79 15.47 22.85 -7.43
C PHE A 79 15.19 21.69 -8.41
N LYS A 80 15.57 20.44 -8.07
CA LYS A 80 15.23 19.28 -8.89
C LYS A 80 13.71 19.10 -8.97
N PRO A 81 13.13 18.88 -10.16
CA PRO A 81 11.69 18.70 -10.27
C PRO A 81 11.19 17.51 -9.47
N ILE A 82 10.08 17.71 -8.74
CA ILE A 82 9.36 16.66 -8.04
C ILE A 82 8.30 16.12 -8.99
N ILE A 83 8.44 14.85 -9.37
CA ILE A 83 7.50 14.15 -10.23
C ILE A 83 6.49 13.42 -9.35
N THR A 84 5.21 13.65 -9.59
CA THR A 84 4.11 12.95 -8.91
C THR A 84 3.17 12.34 -9.93
N HIS A 85 2.76 11.10 -9.69
CA HIS A 85 1.89 10.35 -10.57
C HIS A 85 0.46 10.32 -10.04
N TYR A 86 -0.49 10.46 -10.95
CA TYR A 86 -1.92 10.47 -10.65
C TYR A 86 -2.64 9.55 -11.62
N PHE A 87 -3.89 9.22 -11.32
CA PHE A 87 -4.73 8.48 -12.25
C PHE A 87 -6.20 8.89 -12.17
N SER A 88 -6.93 8.59 -13.23
CA SER A 88 -8.41 8.60 -13.25
C SER A 88 -8.90 7.26 -13.79
N VAL A 89 -10.07 6.83 -13.35
CA VAL A 89 -10.74 5.67 -13.95
C VAL A 89 -11.37 6.13 -15.25
N LYS A 90 -11.24 5.34 -16.33
CA LYS A 90 -11.81 5.69 -17.62
C LYS A 90 -13.32 5.96 -17.49
N GLY A 91 -13.77 7.07 -18.07
CA GLY A 91 -15.17 7.52 -17.98
C GLY A 91 -15.49 8.30 -16.69
N THR A 92 -14.53 8.53 -15.81
CA THR A 92 -14.68 9.40 -14.63
C THR A 92 -13.89 10.70 -14.78
N ASP A 93 -14.35 11.76 -14.14
CA ASP A 93 -13.69 13.07 -14.06
C ASP A 93 -12.78 13.21 -12.83
N LYS A 94 -12.73 12.17 -11.98
CA LYS A 94 -12.01 12.20 -10.71
C LYS A 94 -10.56 11.77 -10.90
N VAL A 95 -9.64 12.61 -10.42
CA VAL A 95 -8.21 12.34 -10.41
C VAL A 95 -7.75 12.01 -8.99
N TYR A 96 -6.99 10.94 -8.84
CA TYR A 96 -6.46 10.44 -7.57
C TYR A 96 -4.94 10.33 -7.63
N LEU A 97 -4.28 10.31 -6.48
CA LEU A 97 -2.85 9.98 -6.42
C LEU A 97 -2.66 8.52 -6.83
N LEU A 98 -1.69 8.23 -7.70
CA LEU A 98 -1.38 6.86 -8.12
C LEU A 98 -0.66 6.11 -7.02
N THR A 99 -1.44 5.41 -6.20
CA THR A 99 -0.97 4.50 -5.15
C THR A 99 -1.78 3.21 -5.23
N LEU A 100 -1.18 2.12 -4.76
CA LEU A 100 -1.82 0.81 -4.74
C LEU A 100 -3.03 0.83 -3.80
N ASP A 101 -2.93 1.55 -2.69
CA ASP A 101 -4.03 1.74 -1.74
C ASP A 101 -5.24 2.43 -2.41
N ASN A 102 -5.03 3.52 -3.15
CA ASN A 102 -6.13 4.21 -3.84
C ASN A 102 -6.76 3.32 -4.91
N LEU A 103 -5.97 2.56 -5.68
CA LEU A 103 -6.48 1.62 -6.67
C LEU A 103 -7.32 0.51 -6.02
N LYS A 104 -6.80 -0.12 -4.96
CA LYS A 104 -7.53 -1.17 -4.22
C LYS A 104 -8.82 -0.65 -3.62
N LYS A 105 -8.84 0.59 -3.12
CA LYS A 105 -10.06 1.24 -2.62
C LYS A 105 -11.09 1.48 -3.72
N ILE A 106 -10.67 1.92 -4.91
CA ILE A 106 -11.56 2.11 -6.06
C ILE A 106 -12.14 0.77 -6.54
N TYR A 107 -11.30 -0.25 -6.66
CA TYR A 107 -11.69 -1.54 -7.23
C TYR A 107 -12.18 -2.55 -6.19
N ARG A 108 -12.41 -2.15 -4.94
CA ARG A 108 -12.67 -3.04 -3.78
C ARG A 108 -13.75 -4.10 -4.01
N SER A 109 -14.78 -3.80 -4.80
CA SER A 109 -15.91 -4.69 -5.10
C SER A 109 -15.89 -5.23 -6.53
N SER A 110 -14.73 -5.23 -7.18
CA SER A 110 -14.55 -5.60 -8.58
C SER A 110 -13.46 -6.66 -8.73
N PRO A 111 -13.52 -7.58 -9.71
CA PRO A 111 -12.47 -8.59 -9.95
C PRO A 111 -11.07 -8.00 -10.21
N HIS A 112 -11.01 -6.73 -10.58
CA HIS A 112 -9.76 -5.96 -10.65
C HIS A 112 -8.99 -5.95 -9.32
N PHE A 113 -9.67 -6.05 -8.17
CA PHE A 113 -9.03 -6.08 -6.85
C PHE A 113 -8.06 -7.26 -6.72
N ASP A 114 -8.45 -8.45 -7.12
CA ASP A 114 -7.63 -9.66 -6.96
C ASP A 114 -6.34 -9.55 -7.77
N VAL A 115 -6.41 -8.96 -8.96
CA VAL A 115 -5.24 -8.68 -9.79
C VAL A 115 -4.34 -7.64 -9.14
N LEU A 116 -4.91 -6.56 -8.60
CA LEU A 116 -4.15 -5.53 -7.89
C LEU A 116 -3.48 -6.09 -6.62
N ASP A 117 -4.14 -7.00 -5.92
CA ASP A 117 -3.64 -7.61 -4.68
C ASP A 117 -2.53 -8.63 -4.93
N THR A 118 -2.66 -9.42 -5.99
CA THR A 118 -1.72 -10.51 -6.29
C THR A 118 -0.50 -10.08 -7.09
N ARG A 119 -0.65 -9.10 -8.00
CA ARG A 119 0.42 -8.73 -8.96
C ARG A 119 1.28 -7.55 -8.52
N PHE A 120 0.77 -6.70 -7.63
CA PHE A 120 1.46 -5.47 -7.22
C PHE A 120 1.72 -5.50 -5.72
N LYS A 121 2.98 -5.36 -5.34
CA LYS A 121 3.40 -5.36 -3.92
C LYS A 121 3.57 -3.93 -3.40
N THR A 122 3.98 -3.02 -4.28
CA THR A 122 4.32 -1.64 -3.94
C THR A 122 3.81 -0.66 -4.99
N ASP A 123 3.71 0.61 -4.62
CA ASP A 123 3.35 1.70 -5.54
C ASP A 123 4.31 1.81 -6.73
N ARG A 124 5.57 1.40 -6.56
CA ARG A 124 6.57 1.39 -7.63
C ARG A 124 6.21 0.42 -8.75
N ASP A 125 5.58 -0.70 -8.40
CA ASP A 125 5.21 -1.73 -9.37
C ASP A 125 4.14 -1.22 -10.35
N LEU A 126 3.31 -0.25 -9.94
CA LEU A 126 2.29 0.38 -10.78
C LEU A 126 2.91 1.14 -11.96
N LEU A 127 4.12 1.67 -11.77
CA LEU A 127 4.85 2.44 -12.76
C LEU A 127 5.83 1.59 -13.59
N ALA A 128 5.78 0.26 -13.46
CA ALA A 128 6.55 -0.63 -14.32
C ALA A 128 5.97 -0.61 -15.75
N TYR A 129 6.74 -0.09 -16.70
CA TYR A 129 6.35 -0.07 -18.11
C TYR A 129 6.59 -1.44 -18.76
N ASP A 130 5.55 -2.00 -19.38
CA ASP A 130 5.64 -3.22 -20.15
C ASP A 130 6.09 -2.90 -21.58
N GLY A 131 7.35 -3.21 -21.88
CA GLY A 131 7.95 -2.96 -23.19
C GLY A 131 7.38 -3.82 -24.33
N ILE A 132 6.74 -4.95 -24.03
CA ILE A 132 6.12 -5.85 -25.01
C ILE A 132 4.75 -5.30 -25.39
N HIS A 133 3.93 -4.97 -24.39
CA HIS A 133 2.55 -4.50 -24.60
C HIS A 133 2.44 -2.98 -24.77
N LYS A 134 3.56 -2.25 -24.66
CA LYS A 134 3.68 -0.79 -24.85
C LYS A 134 2.75 0.04 -23.94
N GLN A 135 2.52 -0.43 -22.72
CA GLN A 135 1.67 0.24 -21.73
C GLN A 135 2.21 0.01 -20.32
N TYR A 136 1.70 0.72 -19.32
CA TYR A 136 2.04 0.41 -17.94
C TYR A 136 1.42 -0.92 -17.51
N SER A 137 2.17 -1.69 -16.71
CA SER A 137 1.78 -3.03 -16.28
C SER A 137 0.41 -3.04 -15.60
N VAL A 138 0.09 -1.99 -14.82
CA VAL A 138 -1.24 -1.83 -14.22
C VAL A 138 -2.35 -1.80 -15.27
N ASN A 139 -2.21 -1.01 -16.33
CA ASN A 139 -3.21 -0.96 -17.40
C ASN A 139 -3.29 -2.28 -18.17
N TYR A 140 -2.15 -2.95 -18.40
CA TYR A 140 -2.14 -4.27 -19.02
C TYR A 140 -3.00 -5.25 -18.23
N TYR A 141 -2.72 -5.44 -16.94
CA TYR A 141 -3.43 -6.42 -16.13
C TYR A 141 -4.88 -6.05 -15.89
N LEU A 142 -5.21 -4.76 -15.70
CA LEU A 142 -6.61 -4.33 -15.60
C LEU A 142 -7.37 -4.64 -16.90
N SER A 143 -6.76 -4.41 -18.08
CA SER A 143 -7.42 -4.70 -19.36
C SER A 143 -7.70 -6.18 -19.59
N LYS A 144 -6.91 -7.07 -18.98
CA LYS A 144 -7.15 -8.52 -19.02
C LYS A 144 -8.37 -8.92 -18.21
N VAL A 145 -8.65 -8.21 -17.11
CA VAL A 145 -9.85 -8.43 -16.32
C VAL A 145 -11.08 -7.98 -17.11
N ASP A 146 -11.05 -6.77 -17.69
CA ASP A 146 -12.14 -6.27 -18.55
C ASP A 146 -12.44 -7.23 -19.70
N ALA A 147 -11.40 -7.72 -20.39
CA ALA A 147 -11.54 -8.64 -21.51
C ALA A 147 -12.10 -10.02 -21.12
N ALA A 148 -11.93 -10.45 -19.87
CA ALA A 148 -12.46 -11.72 -19.37
C ALA A 148 -13.93 -11.63 -18.93
N GLN A 149 -14.50 -10.42 -18.89
CA GLN A 149 -15.90 -10.16 -18.51
C GLN A 149 -16.83 -9.96 -19.73
N LEU A 150 -16.26 -9.91 -20.94
CA LEU A 150 -16.97 -9.85 -22.22
C LEU A 150 -17.26 -11.25 -22.75
#